data_AF-A0A090QV77-F1
#
_entry.id   AF-A0A090QV77-F1
#
_cell.length_a   1.000
_cell.length_b   1.000
_cell.length_c   1.000
_cell.angle_alpha   90.00
_cell.angle_beta   90.00
_cell.angle_gamma   90.00
#
_symmetry.space_group_name_H-M   'P 1'
#
loop_
_entity.id
_entity.type
_entity.pdbx_description
1 polymer ?
#
loop_
_entity_poly.entity_id
_entity_poly.type
_entity_poly.pdbx_seq_one_letter_code
_entity_poly.pdbx_strand_id
1 'polypeptide(L)'
;MTLPAHTLLSHWVKLEGTPVSEAIMAKLQPQLTSPRQVRFTLSEHADPVIVTVYQLPQFWLLQNDQGEWLAVSVAEAYLFPPSSSSSTSSE
;
A
#
# COMPACT_ATOMS: atom_id res chain seq x y z
N MET A 1 0.60 20.88 -1.26
CA MET A 1 2.00 20.40 -1.18
C MET A 1 1.99 18.94 -1.61
N THR A 2 2.58 18.61 -2.77
CA THR A 2 2.59 17.26 -3.34
C THR A 2 3.82 16.51 -2.83
N LEU A 3 3.67 15.24 -2.42
CA LEU A 3 4.82 14.39 -2.12
C LEU A 3 5.31 13.76 -3.43
N PRO A 4 6.58 13.95 -3.83
CA PRO A 4 7.17 13.27 -4.98
C PRO A 4 7.01 11.76 -4.89
N ALA A 5 6.88 11.06 -6.03
CA ALA A 5 6.80 9.59 -6.06
C ALA A 5 7.97 8.91 -5.32
N HIS A 6 9.18 9.48 -5.40
CA HIS A 6 10.35 9.09 -4.60
C HIS A 6 10.09 9.19 -3.09
N THR A 7 9.39 10.23 -2.62
CA THR A 7 9.06 10.43 -1.21
C THR A 7 8.03 9.40 -0.73
N LEU A 8 7.05 9.06 -1.57
CA LEU A 8 6.14 7.95 -1.29
C LEU A 8 6.92 6.64 -1.19
N LEU A 9 7.76 6.31 -2.17
CA LEU A 9 8.61 5.11 -2.15
C LEU A 9 9.48 5.03 -0.88
N SER A 10 10.08 6.16 -0.49
CA SER A 10 10.91 6.28 0.72
C SER A 10 10.11 6.03 2.00
N HIS A 11 8.84 6.42 2.03
CA HIS A 11 7.96 6.16 3.16
C HIS A 11 7.65 4.67 3.23
N TRP A 12 7.31 4.04 2.10
CA TRP A 12 7.03 2.60 2.03
C TRP A 12 8.24 1.74 2.42
N VAL A 13 9.45 2.13 1.99
CA VAL A 13 10.71 1.44 2.39
C VAL A 13 10.96 1.53 3.90
N LYS A 14 10.48 2.60 4.56
CA LYS A 14 10.60 2.80 6.02
C LYS A 14 9.39 2.30 6.81
N LEU A 15 8.36 1.79 6.16
CA LEU A 15 7.20 1.23 6.87
C LEU A 15 7.63 -0.06 7.54
N GLU A 16 8.06 0.08 8.80
CA GLU A 16 8.18 -1.04 9.73
C GLU A 16 6.76 -1.48 10.11
N GLY A 17 6.22 -2.41 9.32
CA GLY A 17 4.97 -3.08 9.65
C GLY A 17 5.21 -4.28 10.57
N THR A 18 4.15 -4.72 11.25
CA THR A 18 4.20 -5.97 12.00
C THR A 18 3.89 -7.12 11.06
N PRO A 19 4.79 -8.12 10.87
CA PRO A 19 4.48 -9.30 10.08
C PRO A 19 3.31 -10.04 10.72
N VAL A 20 2.33 -10.42 9.89
CA VAL A 20 1.10 -11.07 10.37
C VAL A 20 1.24 -12.57 10.13
N SER A 21 1.21 -13.35 11.21
CA SER A 21 1.25 -14.81 11.12
C SER A 21 -0.07 -15.37 10.58
N GLU A 22 -0.02 -16.59 10.03
CA GLU A 22 -1.22 -17.28 9.53
C GLU A 22 -2.33 -17.41 10.59
N ALA A 23 -1.94 -17.65 11.85
CA ALA A 23 -2.89 -17.75 12.96
C ALA A 23 -3.63 -16.43 13.25
N ILE A 24 -2.96 -15.29 13.07
CA ILE A 24 -3.60 -13.97 13.18
C ILE A 24 -4.43 -13.72 11.92
N MET A 25 -3.92 -14.05 10.74
CA MET A 25 -4.62 -13.88 9.48
C MET A 25 -5.94 -14.65 9.45
N ALA A 26 -5.99 -15.88 9.97
CA ALA A 26 -7.23 -16.65 10.09
C ALA A 26 -8.32 -15.93 10.89
N LYS A 27 -7.95 -15.09 11.87
CA LYS A 27 -8.89 -14.26 12.66
C LYS A 27 -9.32 -12.99 11.94
N LEU A 28 -8.46 -12.47 11.05
CA LEU A 28 -8.69 -11.23 10.31
C LEU A 28 -9.42 -11.47 8.98
N GLN A 29 -9.26 -12.63 8.37
CA GLN A 29 -9.88 -13.03 7.10
C GLN A 29 -11.39 -12.71 7.01
N PRO A 30 -12.24 -13.02 8.01
CA PRO A 30 -13.67 -12.69 7.92
C PRO A 30 -13.98 -11.19 7.93
N GLN A 31 -13.03 -10.35 8.34
CA GLN A 31 -13.16 -8.89 8.39
C GLN A 31 -12.62 -8.20 7.12
N LEU A 32 -11.97 -8.96 6.23
CA LEU A 32 -11.39 -8.42 5.00
C LEU A 32 -12.47 -8.12 3.97
N THR A 33 -13.00 -6.91 4.02
CA THR A 33 -13.96 -6.40 3.04
C THR A 33 -13.28 -5.38 2.11
N SER A 34 -13.69 -5.36 0.84
CA SER A 34 -13.28 -4.34 -0.14
C SER A 34 -11.76 -4.22 -0.35
N PRO A 35 -11.12 -5.21 -1.00
CA PRO A 35 -9.70 -5.12 -1.37
C PRO A 35 -9.44 -3.94 -2.31
N ARG A 36 -8.35 -3.22 -2.08
CA ARG A 36 -7.80 -2.21 -3.00
C ARG A 36 -6.45 -2.71 -3.53
N GLN A 37 -6.31 -2.81 -4.84
CA GLN A 37 -5.01 -3.16 -5.44
C GLN A 37 -4.21 -1.90 -5.73
N VAL A 38 -2.98 -1.87 -5.23
CA VAL A 38 -1.99 -0.81 -5.52
C VAL A 38 -0.90 -1.41 -6.38
N ARG A 39 -0.57 -0.74 -7.48
CA ARG A 39 0.54 -1.11 -8.36
C ARG A 39 1.60 -0.03 -8.30
N PHE A 40 2.82 -0.42 -8.02
CA PHE A 40 3.95 0.50 -8.04
C PHE A 40 5.17 -0.19 -8.63
N THR A 41 6.03 0.61 -9.25
CA THR A 41 7.25 0.14 -9.88
C THR A 41 8.42 0.80 -9.15
N LEU A 42 9.37 0.00 -8.68
CA LEU A 42 10.51 0.49 -7.88
C LEU A 42 11.55 1.25 -8.73
N SER A 43 11.58 1.01 -10.04
CA SER A 43 12.49 1.65 -11.01
C SER A 43 11.90 1.51 -12.42
N GLU A 44 12.17 2.44 -13.33
CA GLU A 44 11.62 2.48 -14.71
C GLU A 44 11.67 1.14 -15.49
N HIS A 45 12.62 0.25 -15.15
CA HIS A 45 12.82 -1.05 -15.81
C HIS A 45 12.43 -2.27 -14.95
N ALA A 46 11.87 -2.06 -13.77
CA ALA A 46 11.45 -3.14 -12.88
C ALA A 46 10.00 -3.57 -13.18
N ASP A 47 9.71 -4.84 -12.94
CA ASP A 47 8.33 -5.31 -12.96
C ASP A 47 7.48 -4.58 -11.91
N PRO A 48 6.21 -4.30 -12.24
CA PRO A 48 5.30 -3.68 -11.30
C PRO A 48 5.02 -4.64 -10.14
N VAL A 49 5.24 -4.17 -8.93
CA VAL A 49 4.84 -4.88 -7.71
C VAL A 49 3.37 -4.57 -7.46
N ILE A 50 2.59 -5.62 -7.23
CA ILE A 50 1.17 -5.51 -6.90
C ILE A 50 0.99 -5.83 -5.42
N VAL A 51 0.36 -4.90 -4.69
CA VAL A 51 0.03 -5.09 -3.28
C VAL A 51 -1.48 -4.98 -3.11
N THR A 52 -2.06 -5.95 -2.42
CA THR A 52 -3.49 -5.92 -2.04
C THR A 52 -3.61 -5.29 -0.66
N VAL A 53 -4.40 -4.23 -0.56
CA VAL A 53 -4.59 -3.44 0.65
C VAL A 53 -6.02 -3.63 1.17
N TYR A 54 -6.14 -3.89 2.47
CA TYR A 54 -7.41 -3.96 3.18
C TYR A 54 -7.43 -2.92 4.30
N GLN A 55 -8.53 -2.18 4.39
CA GLN A 55 -8.74 -1.21 5.45
C GLN A 55 -9.44 -1.88 6.63
N LEU A 56 -8.81 -1.84 7.81
CA LEU A 56 -9.45 -2.18 9.08
C LEU A 56 -9.62 -0.90 9.92
N PRO A 57 -10.49 -0.92 10.96
CA PRO A 57 -10.76 0.28 11.76
C PRO A 57 -9.53 0.90 12.44
N GLN A 58 -8.51 0.08 12.75
CA GLN A 58 -7.33 0.51 13.50
C GLN A 58 -6.05 0.56 12.67
N PHE A 59 -5.96 -0.25 11.62
CA PHE A 59 -4.75 -0.42 10.83
C PHE A 59 -5.09 -0.91 9.42
N TRP A 60 -4.06 -1.00 8.58
CA TRP A 60 -4.15 -1.52 7.23
C TRP A 60 -3.45 -2.87 7.17
N LEU A 61 -4.02 -3.79 6.40
CA LEU A 61 -3.34 -5.03 6.01
C LEU A 61 -2.90 -4.92 4.57
N LEU A 62 -1.64 -5.27 4.32
CA LEU A 62 -1.06 -5.30 3.00
C LEU A 62 -0.61 -6.73 2.72
N GLN A 63 -0.99 -7.25 1.57
CA GLN A 63 -0.52 -8.52 1.05
C GLN A 63 0.38 -8.27 -0.16
N ASN A 64 1.59 -8.80 -0.15
CA ASN A 64 2.43 -8.80 -1.33
C ASN A 64 2.00 -9.90 -2.33
N ASP A 65 2.61 -9.89 -3.51
CA ASP A 65 2.42 -10.87 -4.57
C ASP A 65 2.92 -12.28 -4.19
N GLN A 66 3.79 -12.38 -3.19
CA GLN A 66 4.26 -13.65 -2.60
C GLN A 66 3.29 -14.22 -1.55
N GLY A 67 2.21 -13.51 -1.22
CA GLY A 67 1.19 -13.93 -0.26
C GLY A 67 1.50 -13.60 1.21
N GLU A 68 2.61 -12.91 1.49
CA GLU A 68 2.99 -12.45 2.83
C GLU A 68 2.17 -11.24 3.26
N TRP A 69 1.91 -11.15 4.56
CA TRP A 69 1.02 -10.14 5.16
C TRP A 69 1.76 -9.20 6.10
N LEU A 70 1.48 -7.91 5.94
CA LEU A 70 2.03 -6.85 6.76
C LEU A 70 0.91 -5.98 7.34
N ALA A 71 0.91 -5.77 8.65
CA ALA A 71 0.03 -4.83 9.33
C ALA A 71 0.72 -3.47 9.51
N VAL A 72 0.05 -2.40 9.09
CA VAL A 72 0.59 -1.04 9.12
C VAL A 72 -0.40 -0.06 9.72
N SER A 73 0.05 0.75 10.67
CA SER A 73 -0.77 1.77 11.35
C SER A 73 -0.38 3.17 10.88
N VAL A 74 -0.86 3.57 9.70
CA VAL A 74 -0.67 4.92 9.14
C VAL A 74 -1.99 5.54 8.72
N ALA A 75 -2.03 6.87 8.59
CA ALA A 75 -3.20 7.55 8.04
C ALA A 75 -3.38 7.20 6.56
N GLU A 76 -4.63 7.18 6.07
CA GLU A 76 -4.97 6.80 4.69
C GLU A 76 -4.14 7.58 3.64
N ALA A 77 -3.92 8.87 3.88
CA ALA A 77 -3.15 9.75 3.00
C ALA A 77 -1.68 9.33 2.80
N TYR A 78 -1.12 8.49 3.68
CA TYR A 78 0.21 7.91 3.48
C TYR A 78 0.22 6.77 2.46
N LEU A 79 -0.88 6.01 2.35
CA LEU A 79 -1.01 4.91 1.39
C LEU A 79 -1.60 5.39 0.07
N PHE A 80 -2.54 6.33 0.14
CA PHE A 80 -3.27 6.88 -1.00
C PHE A 80 -3.17 8.41 -0.95
N PRO A 81 -2.02 8.99 -1.37
CA PRO A 81 -1.91 10.44 -1.47
C PRO A 81 -2.96 10.95 -2.48
N PRO A 82 -3.54 12.14 -2.27
CA PRO A 82 -4.50 12.71 -3.19
C PRO A 82 -3.87 12.79 -4.57
N SER A 83 -4.50 12.15 -5.56
CA SER A 83 -4.09 12.20 -6.95
C SER A 83 -4.17 13.63 -7.44
N SER A 84 -3.03 14.33 -7.50
CA SER A 84 -2.93 15.55 -8.29
C SER A 84 -2.88 15.12 -9.76
N SER A 85 -4.06 14.95 -10.35
CA SER A 85 -4.23 14.96 -11.80
C SER A 85 -3.81 16.33 -12.32
N SER A 86 -2.54 16.48 -12.68
CA SER A 86 -2.13 17.49 -13.65
C SER A 86 -1.85 16.76 -14.97
N SER A 87 -2.94 16.34 -15.62
CA SER A 87 -2.96 16.27 -17.07
C SER A 87 -2.93 17.71 -17.57
N THR A 88 -1.76 18.22 -17.92
CA THR A 88 -1.66 19.33 -18.87
C THR A 88 -0.97 18.77 -20.11
N SER A 89 -1.80 18.31 -21.06
CA SER A 89 -1.48 18.46 -22.47
C SER A 89 -1.34 19.95 -22.77
N SER A 90 -0.20 20.33 -23.34
CA SER A 90 0.12 21.51 -24.15
C SER A 90 1.63 21.42 -24.37
N GLU A 91 2.20 21.42 -25.57
CA GLU A 91 1.78 21.73 -26.94
C GLU A 91 2.82 21.10 -27.89
#